data_AF-A0A0F9JL41-F1
#
_entry.id   AF-A0A0F9JL41-F1
#
_cell.length_a   1.000
_cell.length_b   1.000
_cell.length_c   1.000
_cell.angle_alpha   90.00
_cell.angle_beta   90.00
_cell.angle_gamma   90.00
#
_symmetry.space_group_name_H-M   'P 1'
#
loop_
_entity.id
_entity.type
_entity.pdbx_description
1 polymer ?
#
loop_
_entity_poly.entity_id
_entity_poly.type
_entity_poly.pdbx_seq_one_letter_code
_entity_poly.pdbx_strand_id
1 'polypeptide(L)'
;MRRGLLATRSELAELGQRIGRKPFDRMYDVLRKRCALILESRPITETMWRSAWEHGRWGAATYAVAGIQGRVFDLVIAHNIDPNAAYRDRAVEELDNLLRFSTWVDPSHEQMPADLCTGEACATVAVAVDWLADELPADYRDRAVEVLLEKGLRPYLAALEAGSFWQSCYHHWNAVINGGVGLAALLLSDEHPDAATALERAKGCLKGFFDALGPDGGWDEGLGYWGYAMRYVLLLGEALSRVAGDSWILSRRGMDAT
;
A
#
# COMPACT_ATOMS: atom_id res chain seq x y z
N MET A 1 15.59 -3.44 7.31
CA MET A 1 14.29 -2.73 7.17
C MET A 1 13.60 -2.64 8.53
N ARG A 2 12.78 -1.60 8.76
CA ARG A 2 11.90 -1.50 9.94
C ARG A 2 10.92 -2.67 10.00
N ARG A 3 10.40 -2.97 11.20
CA ARG A 3 9.41 -4.03 11.41
C ARG A 3 8.19 -3.52 12.18
N GLY A 4 7.04 -4.13 11.92
CA GLY A 4 5.81 -3.86 12.66
C GLY A 4 5.13 -2.55 12.25
N LEU A 5 5.18 -2.21 10.95
CA LEU A 5 4.60 -0.99 10.39
C LEU A 5 3.14 -0.83 10.82
N LEU A 6 2.34 -1.87 10.73
CA LEU A 6 0.91 -1.80 11.09
C LEU A 6 0.55 -2.66 12.30
N ALA A 7 1.33 -3.70 12.54
CA ALA A 7 1.18 -4.63 13.65
C ALA A 7 2.47 -5.46 13.78
N THR A 8 2.85 -5.81 15.00
CA THR A 8 3.87 -6.81 15.26
C THR A 8 3.30 -8.21 15.01
N ARG A 9 4.19 -9.19 14.82
CA ARG A 9 3.80 -10.59 14.65
C ARG A 9 2.97 -11.13 15.83
N SER A 10 3.29 -10.72 17.06
CA SER A 10 2.52 -11.10 18.25
C SER A 10 1.11 -10.51 18.24
N GLU A 11 0.95 -9.22 17.90
CA GLU A 11 -0.38 -8.61 17.80
C GLU A 11 -1.23 -9.27 16.71
N LEU A 12 -0.63 -9.63 15.57
CA LEU A 12 -1.35 -10.32 14.51
C LEU A 12 -1.79 -11.73 14.94
N ALA A 13 -0.93 -12.49 15.62
CA ALA A 13 -1.27 -13.81 16.15
C ALA A 13 -2.39 -13.75 17.21
N GLU A 14 -2.46 -12.66 17.98
CA GLU A 14 -3.53 -12.42 18.95
C GLU A 14 -4.88 -12.08 18.29
N LEU A 15 -4.89 -11.63 17.02
CA LEU A 15 -6.14 -11.35 16.30
C LEU A 15 -7.05 -12.59 16.23
N GLY A 16 -6.49 -13.78 16.06
CA GLY A 16 -7.25 -15.04 16.04
C GLY A 16 -8.12 -15.24 17.28
N GLN A 17 -7.66 -14.80 18.45
CA GLN A 17 -8.41 -14.89 19.71
C GLN A 17 -9.59 -13.92 19.77
N ARG A 18 -9.51 -12.79 19.05
CA ARG A 18 -10.51 -11.72 19.05
C ARG A 18 -11.55 -11.91 17.96
N ILE A 19 -11.14 -12.31 16.77
CA ILE A 19 -12.03 -12.35 15.60
C ILE A 19 -12.78 -13.67 15.43
N GLY A 20 -12.37 -14.75 16.11
CA GLY A 20 -13.15 -15.99 16.21
C GLY A 20 -14.36 -15.90 17.14
N ARG A 21 -14.67 -14.70 17.68
CA ARG A 21 -15.73 -14.47 18.66
C ARG A 21 -16.66 -13.36 18.19
N LYS A 22 -17.93 -13.42 18.64
CA LYS A 22 -18.89 -12.33 18.40
C LYS A 22 -18.38 -11.00 19.00
N PRO A 23 -18.59 -9.85 18.33
CA PRO A 23 -19.32 -9.68 17.07
C PRO A 23 -18.43 -9.74 15.80
N PHE A 24 -17.16 -10.14 15.93
CA PHE A 24 -16.15 -10.09 14.86
C PHE A 24 -16.09 -11.36 14.00
N ASP A 25 -16.75 -12.43 14.42
CA ASP A 25 -16.88 -13.71 13.72
C ASP A 25 -17.31 -13.55 12.25
N ARG A 26 -18.31 -12.69 11.99
CA ARG A 26 -18.77 -12.40 10.63
C ARG A 26 -17.69 -11.79 9.74
N MET A 27 -16.83 -10.92 10.29
CA MET A 27 -15.75 -10.29 9.52
C MET A 27 -14.73 -11.35 9.08
N TYR A 28 -14.39 -12.26 9.98
CA TYR A 28 -13.45 -13.34 9.69
C TYR A 28 -14.03 -14.35 8.68
N ASP A 29 -15.31 -14.66 8.76
CA ASP A 29 -15.98 -15.52 7.77
C ASP A 29 -15.95 -14.92 6.36
N VAL A 30 -16.16 -13.60 6.23
CA VAL A 30 -16.06 -12.90 4.95
C VAL A 30 -14.62 -12.92 4.43
N LEU A 31 -13.63 -12.71 5.30
CA LEU A 31 -12.21 -12.81 4.93
C LEU A 31 -11.87 -14.22 4.40
N ARG A 32 -12.23 -15.28 5.12
CA ARG A 32 -11.96 -16.67 4.70
C ARG A 32 -12.62 -17.01 3.36
N LYS A 33 -13.85 -16.56 3.13
CA LYS A 33 -14.54 -16.76 1.84
C LYS A 33 -13.80 -16.07 0.69
N ARG A 34 -13.30 -14.84 0.89
CA ARG A 34 -12.48 -14.16 -0.10
C ARG A 34 -11.17 -14.90 -0.34
N CYS A 35 -10.45 -15.32 0.71
CA CYS A 35 -9.23 -16.13 0.57
C CYS A 35 -9.47 -17.44 -0.20
N ALA A 36 -10.56 -18.15 0.05
CA ALA A 36 -10.92 -19.36 -0.69
C ALA A 36 -11.10 -19.08 -2.19
N LEU A 37 -11.86 -18.04 -2.55
CA LEU A 37 -12.02 -17.62 -3.95
C LEU A 37 -10.69 -17.19 -4.58
N ILE A 38 -9.82 -16.54 -3.80
CA ILE A 38 -8.49 -16.16 -4.27
C ILE A 38 -7.72 -17.43 -4.62
N LEU A 39 -7.62 -18.42 -3.73
CA LEU A 39 -6.91 -19.68 -3.97
C LEU A 39 -7.36 -20.40 -5.25
N GLU A 40 -8.65 -20.34 -5.59
CA GLU A 40 -9.21 -20.98 -6.80
C GLU A 40 -9.02 -20.19 -8.10
N SER A 41 -8.69 -18.90 -8.00
CA SER A 41 -8.54 -18.01 -9.14
C SER A 41 -7.08 -17.80 -9.52
N ARG A 42 -6.80 -17.57 -10.81
CA ARG A 42 -5.44 -17.33 -11.30
C ARG A 42 -4.88 -15.99 -10.79
N PRO A 43 -3.55 -15.82 -10.64
CA PRO A 43 -2.91 -14.53 -10.36
C PRO A 43 -3.24 -13.46 -11.40
N ILE A 44 -3.21 -12.18 -11.00
CA ILE A 44 -3.41 -11.05 -11.91
C ILE A 44 -2.06 -10.72 -12.56
N THR A 45 -1.86 -11.04 -13.83
CA THR A 45 -0.55 -10.88 -14.47
C THR A 45 -0.37 -9.57 -15.23
N GLU A 46 0.87 -9.24 -15.54
CA GLU A 46 1.19 -8.08 -16.38
C GLU A 46 0.55 -8.17 -17.78
N THR A 47 0.61 -9.37 -18.38
CA THR A 47 -0.01 -9.64 -19.68
C THR A 47 -1.51 -9.32 -19.67
N MET A 48 -2.20 -9.60 -18.56
CA MET A 48 -3.65 -9.33 -18.46
C MET A 48 -3.95 -7.83 -18.50
N TRP A 49 -3.23 -7.00 -17.75
CA TRP A 49 -3.51 -5.56 -17.73
C TRP A 49 -3.00 -4.87 -19.00
N ARG A 50 -1.90 -5.34 -19.59
CA ARG A 50 -1.44 -4.84 -20.91
C ARG A 50 -2.46 -5.11 -21.99
N SER A 51 -3.00 -6.33 -22.03
CA SER A 51 -4.09 -6.65 -22.95
C SER A 51 -5.33 -5.78 -22.70
N ALA A 52 -5.70 -5.54 -21.44
CA ALA A 52 -6.83 -4.65 -21.13
C ALA A 52 -6.58 -3.20 -21.62
N TRP A 53 -5.35 -2.68 -21.46
CA TRP A 53 -4.94 -1.38 -21.98
C TRP A 53 -5.04 -1.31 -23.52
N GLU A 54 -4.55 -2.32 -24.23
CA GLU A 54 -4.66 -2.43 -25.70
C GLU A 54 -6.12 -2.40 -26.19
N HIS A 55 -7.05 -2.87 -25.35
CA HIS A 55 -8.50 -2.82 -25.61
C HIS A 55 -9.18 -1.55 -25.05
N GLY A 56 -8.41 -0.51 -24.71
CA GLY A 56 -8.92 0.81 -24.35
C GLY A 56 -9.30 0.98 -22.88
N ARG A 57 -8.90 0.05 -21.99
CA ARG A 57 -9.15 0.22 -20.55
C ARG A 57 -8.18 1.23 -19.95
N TRP A 58 -8.66 2.44 -19.69
CA TRP A 58 -7.92 3.44 -18.93
C TRP A 58 -7.65 2.97 -17.48
N GLY A 59 -6.46 3.26 -16.95
CA GLY A 59 -6.05 2.85 -15.60
C GLY A 59 -5.80 1.34 -15.44
N ALA A 60 -5.56 0.60 -16.53
CA ALA A 60 -5.51 -0.86 -16.50
C ALA A 60 -4.48 -1.43 -15.51
N ALA A 61 -3.28 -0.83 -15.42
CA ALA A 61 -2.25 -1.28 -14.51
C ALA A 61 -2.61 -0.95 -13.06
N THR A 62 -3.12 0.26 -12.81
CA THR A 62 -3.61 0.69 -11.49
C THR A 62 -4.68 -0.26 -10.96
N TYR A 63 -5.66 -0.60 -11.80
CA TYR A 63 -6.70 -1.59 -11.43
C TYR A 63 -6.13 -2.98 -11.13
N ALA A 64 -5.10 -3.41 -11.86
CA ALA A 64 -4.45 -4.69 -11.62
C ALA A 64 -3.69 -4.69 -10.30
N VAL A 65 -2.92 -3.64 -10.02
CA VAL A 65 -2.20 -3.48 -8.75
C VAL A 65 -3.17 -3.38 -7.58
N ALA A 66 -4.26 -2.63 -7.69
CA ALA A 66 -5.31 -2.57 -6.66
C ALA A 66 -5.92 -3.96 -6.37
N GLY A 67 -6.14 -4.75 -7.44
CA GLY A 67 -6.59 -6.13 -7.33
C GLY A 67 -5.58 -7.04 -6.62
N ILE A 68 -4.30 -6.91 -6.96
CA ILE A 68 -3.21 -7.64 -6.30
C ILE A 68 -3.12 -7.25 -4.82
N GLN A 69 -3.17 -5.96 -4.51
CA GLN A 69 -3.14 -5.45 -3.13
C GLN A 69 -4.24 -6.08 -2.28
N GLY A 70 -5.49 -6.07 -2.78
CA GLY A 70 -6.62 -6.66 -2.07
C GLY A 70 -6.41 -8.16 -1.79
N ARG A 71 -5.86 -8.90 -2.75
CA ARG A 71 -5.56 -10.33 -2.59
C ARG A 71 -4.46 -10.57 -1.57
N VAL A 72 -3.35 -9.86 -1.70
CA VAL A 72 -2.20 -9.97 -0.80
C VAL A 72 -2.61 -9.61 0.62
N PHE A 73 -3.32 -8.51 0.84
CA PHE A 73 -3.76 -8.10 2.17
C PHE A 73 -4.70 -9.14 2.78
N ASP A 74 -5.71 -9.60 2.05
CA ASP A 74 -6.62 -10.63 2.56
C ASP A 74 -5.87 -11.90 2.98
N LEU A 75 -4.96 -12.40 2.14
CA LEU A 75 -4.21 -13.62 2.41
C LEU A 75 -3.23 -13.48 3.57
N VAL A 76 -2.47 -12.37 3.64
CA VAL A 76 -1.48 -12.16 4.71
C VAL A 76 -2.18 -11.89 6.04
N ILE A 77 -3.28 -11.12 6.05
CA ILE A 77 -4.12 -10.94 7.25
C ILE A 77 -4.62 -12.32 7.70
N ALA A 78 -5.26 -13.09 6.82
CA ALA A 78 -5.83 -14.40 7.16
C ALA A 78 -4.77 -15.38 7.68
N HIS A 79 -3.59 -15.41 7.05
CA HIS A 79 -2.48 -16.26 7.45
C HIS A 79 -1.97 -15.91 8.85
N ASN A 80 -1.83 -14.63 9.18
CA ASN A 80 -1.32 -14.26 10.50
C ASN A 80 -2.35 -14.44 11.62
N ILE A 81 -3.65 -14.44 11.31
CA ILE A 81 -4.71 -14.80 12.25
C ILE A 81 -4.72 -16.30 12.52
N ASP A 82 -4.73 -17.11 11.45
CA ASP A 82 -4.79 -18.57 11.49
C ASP A 82 -3.77 -19.12 10.49
N PRO A 83 -2.58 -19.55 10.96
CA PRO A 83 -1.48 -19.97 10.11
C PRO A 83 -1.88 -21.03 9.08
N ASN A 84 -1.89 -20.61 7.82
CA ASN A 84 -2.24 -21.45 6.67
C ASN A 84 -1.22 -21.27 5.56
N ALA A 85 -0.40 -22.31 5.30
CA ALA A 85 0.65 -22.25 4.30
C ALA A 85 0.13 -21.94 2.89
N ALA A 86 -1.07 -22.40 2.52
CA ALA A 86 -1.65 -22.10 1.21
C ALA A 86 -1.94 -20.59 1.03
N TYR A 87 -2.36 -19.90 2.10
CA TYR A 87 -2.56 -18.45 2.05
C TYR A 87 -1.24 -17.71 1.91
N ARG A 88 -0.22 -18.11 2.68
CA ARG A 88 1.13 -17.53 2.63
C ARG A 88 1.77 -17.74 1.25
N ASP A 89 1.77 -18.98 0.75
CA ASP A 89 2.36 -19.32 -0.55
C ASP A 89 1.67 -18.55 -1.68
N ARG A 90 0.33 -18.43 -1.64
CA ARG A 90 -0.40 -17.63 -2.64
C ARG A 90 -0.14 -16.13 -2.51
N ALA A 91 -0.01 -15.60 -1.30
CA ALA A 91 0.35 -14.18 -1.12
C ALA A 91 1.73 -13.90 -1.73
N VAL A 92 2.69 -14.80 -1.53
CA VAL A 92 4.03 -14.73 -2.11
C VAL A 92 3.98 -14.85 -3.65
N GLU A 93 3.11 -15.68 -4.21
CA GLU A 93 2.91 -15.78 -5.66
C GLU A 93 2.40 -14.47 -6.27
N GLU A 94 1.35 -13.86 -5.68
CA GLU A 94 0.82 -12.57 -6.14
C GLU A 94 1.86 -11.45 -5.99
N LEU A 95 2.61 -11.46 -4.88
CA LEU A 95 3.69 -10.50 -4.62
C LEU A 95 4.85 -10.67 -5.61
N ASP A 96 5.33 -11.88 -5.86
CA ASP A 96 6.42 -12.15 -6.83
C ASP A 96 6.01 -11.68 -8.23
N ASN A 97 4.76 -11.91 -8.61
CA ASN A 97 4.22 -11.43 -9.86
C ASN A 97 4.20 -9.88 -9.94
N LEU A 98 3.80 -9.17 -8.88
CA LEU A 98 3.87 -7.69 -8.81
C LEU A 98 5.31 -7.17 -8.90
N LEU A 99 6.25 -7.82 -8.19
CA LEU A 99 7.67 -7.45 -8.22
C LEU A 99 8.26 -7.59 -9.64
N ARG A 100 7.76 -8.55 -10.42
CA ARG A 100 8.17 -8.79 -11.81
C ARG A 100 7.56 -7.84 -12.83
N PHE A 101 6.51 -7.08 -12.49
CA PHE A 101 5.92 -6.12 -13.42
C PHE A 101 7.01 -5.18 -13.96
N SER A 102 7.09 -5.01 -15.27
CA SER A 102 8.17 -4.19 -15.86
C SER A 102 8.11 -2.71 -15.47
N THR A 103 6.92 -2.23 -15.07
CA THR A 103 6.70 -0.86 -14.57
C THR A 103 5.62 -0.85 -13.49
N TRP A 104 5.70 0.12 -12.58
CA TRP A 104 4.63 0.47 -11.63
C TRP A 104 4.00 1.83 -11.96
N VAL A 105 4.07 2.25 -13.21
CA VAL A 105 3.36 3.42 -13.76
C VAL A 105 2.29 2.92 -14.71
N ASP A 106 1.08 3.47 -14.59
CA ASP A 106 0.02 3.14 -15.52
C ASP A 106 0.31 3.70 -16.92
N PRO A 107 0.10 2.93 -18.00
CA PRO A 107 0.31 3.44 -19.35
C PRO A 107 -0.56 4.65 -19.69
N SER A 108 -1.68 4.87 -19.00
CA SER A 108 -2.48 6.09 -19.14
C SER A 108 -1.81 7.36 -18.58
N HIS A 109 -0.70 7.21 -17.85
CA HIS A 109 0.07 8.27 -17.20
C HIS A 109 1.57 8.19 -17.53
N GLU A 110 1.94 7.56 -18.64
CA GLU A 110 3.35 7.26 -19.01
C GLU A 110 4.28 8.49 -19.07
N GLN A 111 3.71 9.70 -19.16
CA GLN A 111 4.44 10.96 -19.14
C GLN A 111 4.98 11.34 -17.76
N MET A 112 4.56 10.67 -16.68
CA MET A 112 5.02 10.91 -15.31
C MET A 112 5.84 9.72 -14.80
N PRO A 113 6.96 9.94 -14.10
CA PRO A 113 7.76 8.84 -13.56
C PRO A 113 7.07 8.03 -12.44
N ALA A 114 6.05 8.59 -11.78
CA ALA A 114 5.27 7.93 -10.75
C ALA A 114 3.83 8.43 -10.75
N ASP A 115 2.89 7.53 -10.44
CA ASP A 115 1.45 7.79 -10.41
C ASP A 115 0.74 6.96 -9.32
N LEU A 116 -0.60 6.87 -9.39
CA LEU A 116 -1.42 6.08 -8.48
C LEU A 116 -0.95 4.61 -8.39
N CYS A 117 -0.63 4.00 -9.53
CA CYS A 117 -0.14 2.62 -9.61
C CYS A 117 1.14 2.46 -8.77
N THR A 118 2.03 3.46 -8.79
CA THR A 118 3.28 3.45 -8.02
C THR A 118 2.99 3.46 -6.52
N GLY A 119 2.08 4.33 -6.07
CA GLY A 119 1.67 4.42 -4.67
C GLY A 119 1.07 3.12 -4.14
N GLU A 120 0.14 2.53 -4.89
CA GLU A 120 -0.51 1.26 -4.51
C GLU A 120 0.49 0.09 -4.47
N ALA A 121 1.39 0.00 -5.45
CA ALA A 121 2.40 -1.05 -5.50
C ALA A 121 3.36 -0.94 -4.31
N CYS A 122 3.83 0.27 -4.00
CA CYS A 122 4.69 0.53 -2.84
C CYS A 122 4.03 0.07 -1.53
N ALA A 123 2.78 0.47 -1.30
CA ALA A 123 2.05 0.07 -0.09
C ALA A 123 1.88 -1.45 0.01
N THR A 124 1.54 -2.10 -1.10
CA THR A 124 1.37 -3.55 -1.18
C THR A 124 2.63 -4.29 -0.78
N VAL A 125 3.76 -3.94 -1.40
CA VAL A 125 5.05 -4.60 -1.14
C VAL A 125 5.51 -4.32 0.28
N ALA A 126 5.39 -3.08 0.77
CA ALA A 126 5.84 -2.72 2.10
C ALA A 126 5.14 -3.54 3.21
N VAL A 127 3.81 -3.64 3.15
CA VAL A 127 3.03 -4.40 4.14
C VAL A 127 3.34 -5.89 4.04
N ALA A 128 3.35 -6.45 2.82
CA ALA A 128 3.57 -7.88 2.64
C ALA A 128 4.97 -8.32 3.08
N VAL A 129 6.00 -7.54 2.73
CA VAL A 129 7.38 -7.82 3.13
C VAL A 129 7.54 -7.71 4.64
N ASP A 130 6.99 -6.68 5.31
CA ASP A 130 7.08 -6.55 6.76
C ASP A 130 6.40 -7.73 7.50
N TRP A 131 5.17 -8.05 7.10
CA TRP A 131 4.36 -9.05 7.81
C TRP A 131 4.77 -10.49 7.52
N LEU A 132 5.37 -10.78 6.36
CA LEU A 132 5.91 -12.10 6.02
C LEU A 132 7.43 -12.21 6.23
N ALA A 133 8.10 -11.19 6.76
CA ALA A 133 9.55 -11.14 6.73
C ALA A 133 10.25 -12.31 7.43
N ASP A 134 9.64 -12.92 8.46
CA ASP A 134 10.23 -14.10 9.14
C ASP A 134 10.11 -15.39 8.32
N GLU A 135 9.22 -15.40 7.31
CA GLU A 135 8.92 -16.55 6.46
C GLU A 135 9.48 -16.40 5.03
N LEU A 136 9.82 -15.17 4.63
CA LEU A 136 10.49 -14.89 3.37
C LEU A 136 11.99 -15.21 3.47
N PRO A 137 12.59 -15.86 2.45
CA PRO A 137 14.04 -15.96 2.33
C PRO A 137 14.74 -14.59 2.30
N ALA A 138 15.98 -14.51 2.78
CA ALA A 138 16.72 -13.25 2.83
C ALA A 138 16.93 -12.62 1.45
N ASP A 139 17.32 -13.44 0.47
CA ASP A 139 17.47 -13.06 -0.93
C ASP A 139 16.16 -12.56 -1.55
N TYR A 140 15.02 -13.12 -1.16
CA TYR A 140 13.72 -12.62 -1.58
C TYR A 140 13.48 -11.20 -1.04
N ARG A 141 13.75 -10.96 0.25
CA ARG A 141 13.58 -9.64 0.87
C ARG A 141 14.51 -8.61 0.23
N ASP A 142 15.77 -8.95 0.00
CA ASP A 142 16.74 -8.06 -0.65
C ASP A 142 16.29 -7.68 -2.06
N ARG A 143 15.76 -8.64 -2.83
CA ARG A 143 15.17 -8.38 -4.14
C ARG A 143 13.95 -7.46 -4.06
N ALA A 144 13.07 -7.67 -3.08
CA ALA A 144 11.89 -6.82 -2.90
C ALA A 144 12.28 -5.38 -2.52
N VAL A 145 13.33 -5.21 -1.71
CA VAL A 145 13.92 -3.91 -1.38
C VAL A 145 14.47 -3.21 -2.63
N GLU A 146 15.27 -3.89 -3.46
CA GLU A 146 15.78 -3.28 -4.69
C GLU A 146 14.64 -2.87 -5.63
N VAL A 147 13.62 -3.72 -5.80
CA VAL A 147 12.46 -3.39 -6.62
C VAL A 147 11.69 -2.18 -6.08
N LEU A 148 11.51 -2.06 -4.75
CA LEU A 148 10.91 -0.87 -4.13
C LEU A 148 11.71 0.40 -4.43
N LEU A 149 13.05 0.32 -4.37
CA LEU A 149 13.93 1.44 -4.69
C LEU A 149 13.83 1.83 -6.18
N GLU A 150 13.96 0.85 -7.08
CA GLU A 150 14.03 1.06 -8.53
C GLU A 150 12.69 1.46 -9.16
N LYS A 151 11.58 0.84 -8.73
CA LYS A 151 10.25 1.04 -9.35
C LYS A 151 9.33 1.94 -8.53
N GLY A 152 9.64 2.15 -7.27
CA GLY A 152 8.85 2.96 -6.35
C GLY A 152 9.52 4.28 -6.00
N LEU A 153 10.56 4.23 -5.16
CA LEU A 153 11.10 5.41 -4.49
C LEU A 153 11.88 6.34 -5.41
N ARG A 154 12.80 5.81 -6.24
CA ARG A 154 13.58 6.64 -7.18
C ARG A 154 12.70 7.28 -8.25
N PRO A 155 11.74 6.57 -8.89
CA PRO A 155 10.79 7.20 -9.81
C PRO A 155 9.91 8.24 -9.13
N TYR A 156 9.46 8.00 -7.89
CA TYR A 156 8.74 9.00 -7.11
C TYR A 156 9.57 10.29 -6.90
N LEU A 157 10.84 10.17 -6.50
CA LEU A 157 11.72 11.34 -6.34
C LEU A 157 11.91 12.08 -7.67
N ALA A 158 12.14 11.37 -8.77
CA ALA A 158 12.23 11.96 -10.10
C ALA A 158 10.93 12.68 -10.51
N ALA A 159 9.77 12.12 -10.15
CA ALA A 159 8.48 12.75 -10.42
C ALA A 159 8.28 14.06 -9.62
N LEU A 160 8.80 14.13 -8.39
CA LEU A 160 8.81 15.37 -7.61
C LEU A 160 9.70 16.44 -8.26
N GLU A 161 10.91 16.06 -8.69
CA GLU A 161 11.84 16.94 -9.40
C GLU A 161 11.25 17.47 -10.71
N ALA A 162 10.53 16.61 -11.43
CA ALA A 162 9.83 16.97 -12.66
C ALA A 162 8.59 17.85 -12.45
N GLY A 163 8.23 18.18 -11.21
CA GLY A 163 7.09 19.06 -10.93
C GLY A 163 5.73 18.38 -11.10
N SER A 164 5.63 17.06 -10.89
CA SER A 164 4.36 16.33 -11.05
C SER A 164 3.24 16.97 -10.23
N PHE A 165 2.09 17.20 -10.87
CA PHE A 165 1.00 17.99 -10.29
C PHE A 165 0.47 17.41 -8.97
N TRP A 166 0.52 16.08 -8.81
CA TRP A 166 -0.02 15.40 -7.66
C TRP A 166 0.73 15.71 -6.36
N GLN A 167 1.95 16.24 -6.42
CA GLN A 167 2.74 16.57 -5.23
C GLN A 167 2.14 17.69 -4.38
N SER A 168 1.32 18.56 -4.98
CA SER A 168 0.69 19.70 -4.32
C SER A 168 -0.82 19.80 -4.54
N CYS A 169 -1.41 18.89 -5.32
CA CYS A 169 -2.85 18.88 -5.54
C CYS A 169 -3.62 18.59 -4.24
N TYR A 170 -4.87 19.04 -4.20
CA TYR A 170 -5.75 18.93 -3.04
C TYR A 170 -6.53 17.61 -3.00
N HIS A 171 -6.40 16.81 -4.05
CA HIS A 171 -7.27 15.69 -4.39
C HIS A 171 -6.56 14.31 -4.17
N HIS A 172 -7.21 13.18 -4.41
CA HIS A 172 -6.82 11.83 -3.94
C HIS A 172 -5.46 11.36 -4.43
N TRP A 173 -5.04 11.80 -5.62
CA TRP A 173 -3.69 11.51 -6.12
C TRP A 173 -2.60 11.91 -5.12
N ASN A 174 -2.74 13.05 -4.45
CA ASN A 174 -1.78 13.46 -3.44
C ASN A 174 -1.75 12.44 -2.28
N ALA A 175 -2.91 12.12 -1.71
CA ALA A 175 -3.02 11.21 -0.57
C ALA A 175 -2.54 9.79 -0.90
N VAL A 176 -2.96 9.24 -2.03
CA VAL A 176 -2.66 7.85 -2.44
C VAL A 176 -1.18 7.69 -2.73
N ILE A 177 -0.61 8.57 -3.57
CA ILE A 177 0.78 8.44 -4.02
C ILE A 177 1.72 8.67 -2.84
N ASN A 178 1.57 9.79 -2.13
CA ASN A 178 2.44 10.12 -1.01
C ASN A 178 2.24 9.17 0.18
N GLY A 179 1.01 8.72 0.45
CA GLY A 179 0.73 7.75 1.51
C GLY A 179 1.36 6.38 1.23
N GLY A 180 1.16 5.84 0.02
CA GLY A 180 1.68 4.54 -0.36
C GLY A 180 3.20 4.51 -0.50
N VAL A 181 3.79 5.49 -1.18
CA VAL A 181 5.25 5.63 -1.28
C VAL A 181 5.86 5.93 0.08
N GLY A 182 5.24 6.81 0.88
CA GLY A 182 5.70 7.13 2.23
C GLY A 182 5.75 5.89 3.13
N LEU A 183 4.79 4.96 3.01
CA LEU A 183 4.79 3.72 3.78
C LEU A 183 5.99 2.83 3.42
N ALA A 184 6.27 2.66 2.13
CA ALA A 184 7.44 1.92 1.65
C ALA A 184 8.77 2.62 2.00
N ALA A 185 8.79 3.95 1.94
CA ALA A 185 9.94 4.75 2.32
C ALA A 185 10.25 4.61 3.82
N LEU A 186 9.22 4.60 4.67
CA LEU A 186 9.37 4.36 6.11
C LEU A 186 9.93 2.96 6.40
N LEU A 187 9.54 1.94 5.65
CA LEU A 187 10.10 0.59 5.80
C LEU A 187 11.64 0.57 5.67
N LEU A 188 12.18 1.44 4.80
CA LEU A 188 13.58 1.41 4.36
C LEU A 188 14.42 2.61 4.86
N SER A 189 13.81 3.55 5.59
CA SER A 189 14.41 4.87 5.89
C SER A 189 15.71 4.81 6.69
N ASP A 190 15.92 3.76 7.47
CA ASP A 190 17.08 3.64 8.37
C ASP A 190 18.33 3.13 7.62
N GLU A 191 18.14 2.49 6.47
CA GLU A 191 19.19 1.83 5.70
C GLU A 191 19.46 2.50 4.35
N HIS A 192 18.47 3.21 3.79
CA HIS A 192 18.55 3.78 2.44
C HIS A 192 18.30 5.30 2.45
N PRO A 193 19.29 6.13 2.08
CA PRO A 193 19.14 7.60 2.03
C PRO A 193 18.02 8.08 1.10
N ASP A 194 17.82 7.41 -0.05
CA ASP A 194 16.72 7.71 -0.97
C ASP A 194 15.36 7.51 -0.28
N ALA A 195 15.24 6.49 0.58
CA ALA A 195 14.03 6.21 1.32
C ALA A 195 13.78 7.24 2.43
N ALA A 196 14.82 7.65 3.16
CA ALA A 196 14.71 8.73 4.14
C ALA A 196 14.24 10.04 3.46
N THR A 197 14.80 10.36 2.30
CA THR A 197 14.42 11.53 1.50
C THR A 197 12.98 11.40 0.99
N ALA A 198 12.60 10.26 0.42
CA ALA A 198 11.24 10.03 -0.08
C ALA A 198 10.20 10.16 1.04
N LEU A 199 10.49 9.65 2.24
CA LEU A 199 9.61 9.78 3.41
C LEU A 199 9.39 11.24 3.81
N GLU A 200 10.47 12.02 3.94
CA GLU A 200 10.38 13.44 4.26
C GLU A 200 9.55 14.19 3.23
N ARG A 201 9.82 13.96 1.94
CA ARG A 201 9.11 14.61 0.84
C ARG A 201 7.63 14.22 0.81
N ALA A 202 7.29 12.94 1.01
CA ALA A 202 5.91 12.46 1.06
C ALA A 202 5.12 13.16 2.16
N LYS A 203 5.68 13.28 3.37
CA LYS A 203 5.05 14.02 4.48
C LYS A 203 4.82 15.48 4.13
N GLY A 204 5.79 16.15 3.50
CA GLY A 204 5.65 17.53 3.04
C GLY A 204 4.53 17.71 2.01
N CYS A 205 4.45 16.80 1.03
CA CYS A 205 3.47 16.85 -0.05
C CYS A 205 2.03 16.65 0.44
N LEU A 206 1.82 15.84 1.49
CA LEU A 206 0.49 15.60 2.08
C LEU A 206 -0.20 16.85 2.64
N LYS A 207 0.54 17.96 2.80
CA LYS A 207 -0.07 19.24 3.24
C LYS A 207 -1.23 19.66 2.34
N GLY A 208 -1.10 19.52 1.01
CA GLY A 208 -2.14 19.93 0.06
C GLY A 208 -3.47 19.19 0.25
N PHE A 209 -3.38 17.88 0.52
CA PHE A 209 -4.54 17.05 0.83
C PHE A 209 -5.20 17.44 2.18
N PHE A 210 -4.41 17.56 3.25
CA PHE A 210 -4.98 17.89 4.58
C PHE A 210 -5.57 19.30 4.67
N ASP A 211 -5.02 20.26 3.92
CA ASP A 211 -5.60 21.60 3.84
C ASP A 211 -7.02 21.59 3.22
N ALA A 212 -7.31 20.61 2.36
CA ALA A 212 -8.56 20.47 1.62
C ALA A 212 -9.68 19.81 2.44
N LEU A 213 -9.35 18.97 3.42
CA LEU A 213 -10.34 18.36 4.29
C LEU A 213 -11.09 19.42 5.09
N GLY A 214 -12.40 19.24 5.25
CA GLY A 214 -13.24 19.99 6.17
C GLY A 214 -12.80 19.77 7.63
N PRO A 215 -13.19 20.67 8.56
CA PRO A 215 -12.90 20.47 9.98
C PRO A 215 -13.56 19.21 10.55
N ASP A 216 -14.64 18.75 9.91
CA ASP A 216 -15.38 17.51 10.17
C ASP A 216 -14.84 16.30 9.38
N GLY A 217 -13.76 16.47 8.62
CA GLY A 217 -13.20 15.45 7.73
C GLY A 217 -13.91 15.31 6.38
N GLY A 218 -14.93 16.14 6.11
CA GLY A 218 -15.63 16.15 4.82
C GLY A 218 -14.73 16.59 3.66
N TRP A 219 -15.00 16.13 2.44
CA TRP A 219 -14.18 16.43 1.27
C TRP A 219 -15.00 16.39 -0.02
N ASP A 220 -14.70 17.29 -0.95
CA ASP A 220 -15.52 17.59 -2.13
C ASP A 220 -15.39 16.56 -3.28
N GLU A 221 -14.41 15.66 -3.22
CA GLU A 221 -14.33 14.51 -4.14
C GLU A 221 -15.34 13.38 -3.86
N GLY A 222 -16.08 13.49 -2.75
CA GLY A 222 -17.11 12.54 -2.38
C GLY A 222 -16.59 11.26 -1.73
N LEU A 223 -17.53 10.44 -1.23
CA LEU A 223 -17.23 9.32 -0.31
C LEU A 223 -16.32 8.25 -0.91
N GLY A 224 -16.40 7.99 -2.22
CA GLY A 224 -15.58 6.99 -2.90
C GLY A 224 -14.10 7.36 -2.88
N TYR A 225 -13.77 8.54 -3.41
CA TYR A 225 -12.39 9.03 -3.41
C TYR A 225 -11.89 9.36 -2.02
N TRP A 226 -12.75 9.84 -1.12
CA TRP A 226 -12.41 10.00 0.29
C TRP A 226 -11.91 8.69 0.90
N GLY A 227 -12.66 7.59 0.74
CA GLY A 227 -12.25 6.28 1.26
C GLY A 227 -10.97 5.75 0.62
N TYR A 228 -10.76 6.06 -0.67
CA TYR A 228 -9.53 5.71 -1.38
C TYR A 228 -8.31 6.48 -0.84
N ALA A 229 -8.40 7.80 -0.72
CA ALA A 229 -7.37 8.65 -0.15
C ALA A 229 -7.05 8.28 1.30
N MET A 230 -8.08 8.19 2.15
CA MET A 230 -7.95 7.93 3.58
C MET A 230 -7.26 6.60 3.89
N ARG A 231 -7.46 5.58 3.06
CA ARG A 231 -6.76 4.29 3.21
C ARG A 231 -5.24 4.49 3.30
N TYR A 232 -4.65 5.22 2.37
CA TYR A 232 -3.18 5.34 2.30
C TYR A 232 -2.62 6.29 3.36
N VAL A 233 -3.30 7.40 3.64
CA VAL A 233 -2.86 8.30 4.72
C VAL A 233 -2.98 7.63 6.08
N LEU A 234 -4.02 6.82 6.34
CA LEU A 234 -4.15 6.09 7.60
C LEU A 234 -3.11 4.98 7.74
N LEU A 235 -2.80 4.25 6.65
CA LEU A 235 -1.73 3.26 6.67
C LEU A 235 -0.38 3.90 7.03
N LEU A 236 -0.03 5.02 6.38
CA LEU A 236 1.20 5.75 6.71
C LEU A 236 1.16 6.36 8.12
N GLY A 237 0.03 6.93 8.52
CA GLY A 237 -0.14 7.58 9.83
C GLY A 237 -0.01 6.60 10.99
N GLU A 238 -0.63 5.43 10.88
CA GLU A 238 -0.46 4.35 11.85
C GLU A 238 1.00 3.90 11.91
N ALA A 239 1.65 3.70 10.75
CA ALA A 239 3.03 3.27 10.72
C ALA A 239 4.00 4.29 11.33
N LEU A 240 3.86 5.57 11.01
CA LEU A 240 4.64 6.64 11.63
C LEU A 240 4.45 6.67 13.15
N SER A 241 3.21 6.56 13.62
CA SER A 241 2.89 6.54 15.05
C SER A 241 3.58 5.38 15.75
N ARG A 242 3.46 4.18 15.19
CA ARG A 242 3.97 2.93 15.79
C ARG A 242 5.48 2.84 15.79
N VAL A 243 6.13 3.05 14.64
CA VAL A 243 7.56 2.75 14.49
C VAL A 243 8.45 3.98 14.59
N ALA A 244 7.91 5.18 14.38
CA ALA A 244 8.67 6.43 14.45
C ALA A 244 8.23 7.35 15.60
N GLY A 245 7.18 7.00 16.36
CA GLY A 245 6.64 7.86 17.42
C GLY A 245 6.04 9.17 16.89
N ASP A 246 5.66 9.19 15.62
CA ASP A 246 5.18 10.39 14.92
C ASP A 246 3.68 10.29 14.60
N SER A 247 2.86 11.00 15.37
CA SER A 247 1.40 11.07 15.19
C SER A 247 0.94 12.27 14.35
N TRP A 248 1.86 12.92 13.62
CA TRP A 248 1.56 14.13 12.84
C TRP A 248 0.40 13.96 11.86
N ILE A 249 0.32 12.82 11.17
CA ILE A 249 -0.81 12.52 10.26
C ILE A 249 -2.12 12.43 11.05
N LEU A 250 -2.10 11.71 12.17
CA LEU A 250 -3.29 11.43 12.98
C LEU A 250 -3.80 12.65 13.75
N SER A 251 -3.03 13.75 13.76
CA SER A 251 -3.37 15.05 14.38
C SER A 251 -3.64 16.14 13.34
N ARG A 252 -3.87 15.77 12.08
CA ARG A 252 -4.25 16.72 11.03
C ARG A 252 -5.75 17.01 11.03
N ARG A 253 -6.09 18.14 10.38
CA ARG A 253 -7.48 18.52 10.10
C ARG A 253 -8.23 17.34 9.48
N GLY A 254 -9.43 17.07 9.99
CA GLY A 254 -10.26 15.96 9.54
C GLY A 254 -9.88 14.58 10.08
N MET A 255 -8.82 14.48 10.91
CA MET A 255 -8.37 13.25 11.58
C MET A 255 -8.69 13.24 13.07
N ASP A 256 -8.79 14.42 13.68
CA ASP A 256 -9.22 14.57 15.07
C ASP A 256 -10.70 14.19 15.19
N ALA A 257 -11.00 13.19 16.02
CA ALA A 257 -12.37 12.87 16.37
C ALA A 257 -13.00 14.01 17.18
N THR A 258 -14.21 14.40 16.77
CA THR A 258 -15.23 15.00 17.64
C THR A 258 -15.50 14.14 18.86
#